data_AF-A0A257KBA5-F1
#
_entry.id   AF-A0A257KBA5-F1
#
_cell.length_a   1.000
_cell.length_b   1.000
_cell.length_c   1.000
_cell.angle_alpha   90.00
_cell.angle_beta   90.00
_cell.angle_gamma   90.00
#
_symmetry.space_group_name_H-M   'P 1'
#
loop_
_entity.id
_entity.type
_entity.pdbx_description
1 polymer ?
#
loop_
_entity_poly.entity_id
_entity_poly.type
_entity_poly.pdbx_seq_one_letter_code
_entity_poly.pdbx_strand_id
1 'polypeptide(L)' 'MRPCASPNWPVLQCSVSRPEALYLSKPEFTVRWRWKMGDLAFWDNRLTQHDATADHLPHRRVMHRATVLG' A
#
# COMPACT_ATOMS: atom_id res chain seq x y z
N MET A 1 12.31 4.03 21.47
CA MET A 1 12.32 4.63 20.12
C MET A 1 10.98 5.32 19.91
N ARG A 2 10.94 6.63 19.65
CA ARG A 2 9.68 7.36 19.49
C ARG A 2 9.04 6.98 18.14
N PRO A 3 7.75 6.63 18.07
CA PRO A 3 7.08 6.50 16.79
C PRO A 3 6.90 7.92 16.24
N CYS A 4 7.69 8.28 15.24
CA CYS A 4 7.54 9.55 14.54
C CYS A 4 6.18 9.53 13.82
N ALA A 5 5.19 10.17 14.43
CA ALA A 5 3.86 10.27 13.86
C ALA A 5 3.79 11.43 12.85
N SER A 6 4.26 11.20 11.62
CA SER A 6 4.19 12.19 10.53
C SER A 6 2.86 12.05 9.78
N PRO A 7 1.99 13.09 9.69
CA PRO A 7 0.63 13.04 9.10
C PRO A 7 0.50 12.47 7.68
N ASN A 8 1.62 12.30 6.97
CA ASN A 8 1.69 11.96 5.56
C ASN A 8 2.31 10.57 5.34
N TRP A 9 1.87 9.57 6.10
CA TRP A 9 2.30 8.20 5.85
C TRP A 9 1.92 7.76 4.44
N PRO A 10 2.83 7.05 3.77
CA PRO A 10 2.74 6.80 2.35
C PRO A 10 1.60 5.87 2.04
N VAL A 11 1.25 5.86 0.78
CA VAL A 11 0.06 5.18 0.32
C VAL A 11 0.36 3.77 -0.13
N LEU A 12 -0.48 2.82 0.27
CA LEU A 12 -0.63 1.58 -0.48
C LEU A 12 -1.64 1.87 -1.58
N GLN A 13 -1.17 1.92 -2.82
CA GLN A 13 -2.01 2.05 -3.99
C GLN A 13 -2.20 0.64 -4.54
N CYS A 14 -3.41 0.11 -4.46
CA CYS A 14 -3.74 -1.13 -5.14
C CYS A 14 -3.79 -0.85 -6.65
N SER A 15 -2.67 -0.97 -7.40
CA SER A 15 -2.67 -0.78 -8.86
C SER A 15 -1.85 -1.84 -9.60
N VAL A 16 -2.34 -2.16 -10.80
CA VAL A 16 -1.89 -3.28 -11.63
C VAL A 16 -0.73 -2.84 -12.53
N SER A 17 0.34 -3.65 -12.67
CA SER A 17 1.58 -3.27 -13.38
C SER A 17 1.78 -3.88 -14.78
N ARG A 18 0.74 -4.45 -15.40
CA ARG A 18 0.79 -4.99 -16.77
C ARG A 18 0.30 -3.99 -17.83
N PRO A 19 0.69 -4.10 -19.11
CA PRO A 19 0.22 -3.17 -20.17
C PRO A 19 -1.30 -3.14 -20.35
N GLU A 20 -2.00 -4.24 -20.03
CA GLU A 20 -3.46 -4.33 -19.99
C GLU A 20 -4.11 -3.78 -18.69
N ALA A 21 -3.32 -3.20 -17.77
CA ALA A 21 -3.75 -2.66 -16.48
C ALA A 21 -4.45 -1.31 -16.54
N LEU A 22 -4.43 -0.59 -17.67
CA LEU A 22 -4.97 0.78 -17.76
C LEU A 22 -6.44 0.87 -17.32
N TYR A 23 -7.22 -0.20 -17.51
CA TYR A 23 -8.60 -0.25 -17.01
C TYR A 23 -8.67 -0.45 -15.49
N LEU A 24 -7.78 -1.27 -14.93
CA LEU A 24 -7.76 -1.62 -13.50
C LEU A 24 -7.05 -0.56 -12.63
N SER A 25 -6.27 0.33 -13.23
CA SER A 25 -5.65 1.47 -12.54
C SER A 25 -6.59 2.68 -12.39
N LYS A 26 -7.82 2.59 -12.88
CA LYS A 26 -8.79 3.67 -12.74
C LYS A 26 -9.23 3.81 -11.28
N PRO A 27 -9.52 5.04 -10.80
CA PRO A 27 -9.82 5.30 -9.39
C PRO A 27 -10.98 4.48 -8.84
N GLU A 28 -11.90 4.00 -9.67
CA GLU A 28 -13.04 3.16 -9.27
C GLU A 28 -12.62 1.75 -8.83
N PHE A 29 -11.47 1.25 -9.30
CA PHE A 29 -10.94 -0.09 -8.99
C PHE A 29 -9.72 -0.05 -8.07
N THR A 30 -9.29 1.14 -7.65
CA THR A 30 -8.12 1.32 -6.79
C THR A 30 -8.51 1.91 -5.45
N VAL A 31 -7.91 1.39 -4.38
CA VAL A 31 -7.97 2.01 -3.06
C VAL A 31 -6.59 2.58 -2.72
N ARG A 32 -6.58 3.83 -2.25
CA ARG A 32 -5.42 4.57 -1.77
C ARG A 32 -5.47 4.61 -0.25
N TRP A 33 -4.80 3.67 0.42
CA TRP A 33 -4.78 3.61 1.89
C TRP A 33 -3.71 4.52 2.47
N ARG A 34 -4.06 5.34 3.47
CA ARG A 34 -3.11 6.16 4.23
C ARG A 34 -2.89 5.52 5.60
N TRP A 35 -1.70 4.96 5.81
CA TRP A 35 -1.38 4.23 7.04
C TRP A 35 -1.38 5.13 8.27
N LYS A 36 -1.88 4.61 9.39
CA LYS A 36 -1.72 5.16 10.73
C LYS A 36 -1.12 4.11 11.65
N MET A 37 -0.57 4.56 12.77
CA MET A 37 -0.07 3.64 13.81
C MET A 37 -1.21 2.75 14.30
N GLY A 38 -0.99 1.43 14.23
CA GLY A 38 -1.98 0.42 14.63
C GLY A 38 -2.87 -0.09 13.50
N ASP A 39 -2.79 0.50 12.30
CA ASP A 39 -3.53 -0.01 11.13
C ASP A 39 -2.98 -1.37 10.69
N LEU A 40 -3.90 -2.24 10.26
CA LEU A 40 -3.61 -3.52 9.64
C LEU A 40 -4.37 -3.61 8.32
N ALA A 41 -3.68 -3.90 7.23
CA ALA A 41 -4.31 -4.21 5.96
C ALA A 41 -4.10 -5.70 5.63
N PHE A 42 -5.15 -6.30 5.09
CA PHE A 42 -5.12 -7.63 4.51
C PHE A 42 -5.62 -7.52 3.06
N TRP A 43 -5.07 -8.35 2.18
CA TRP A 43 -5.50 -8.43 0.80
C TRP A 43 -5.27 -9.84 0.27
N ASP A 44 -6.08 -10.25 -0.71
CA ASP A 44 -5.92 -11.53 -1.39
C ASP A 44 -4.88 -11.39 -2.51
N ASN A 45 -3.77 -12.14 -2.40
CA ASN A 45 -2.64 -12.03 -3.32
C ASN A 45 -2.89 -12.70 -4.69
N ARG A 46 -4.04 -13.35 -4.90
CA ARG A 46 -4.45 -13.94 -6.19
C ARG A 46 -5.30 -12.97 -7.02
N LEU A 47 -6.08 -12.11 -6.35
CA LEU A 47 -7.07 -11.24 -7.00
C LEU A 47 -6.73 -9.75 -6.94
N THR A 48 -5.72 -9.36 -6.15
CA THR A 48 -5.35 -7.95 -5.96
C THR A 48 -3.90 -7.69 -6.36
N GLN A 49 -3.61 -6.47 -6.78
CA GLN A 49 -2.24 -5.99 -7.01
C GLN A 49 -2.01 -4.75 -6.18
N HIS A 50 -0.91 -4.71 -5.42
CA HIS A 50 -0.56 -3.58 -4.56
C HIS A 50 0.79 -3.01 -4.95
N ASP A 51 0.86 -1.69 -4.90
CA ASP A 51 2.05 -0.89 -5.12
C ASP A 51 2.25 0.07 -3.95
N ALA A 52 3.52 0.26 -3.59
CA ALA A 52 3.90 1.10 -2.47
C ALA A 52 4.39 2.45 -3.00
N THR A 53 3.62 3.50 -2.72
CA THR A 53 4.02 4.85 -3.14
C THR A 53 5.34 5.25 -2.45
N ALA A 54 6.25 5.81 -3.24
CA ALA A 54 7.57 6.27 -2.81
C ALA A 54 7.55 7.74 -2.30
N ASP A 55 6.43 8.20 -1.76
CA ASP A 55 6.16 9.58 -1.33
C ASP A 55 6.63 9.90 0.10
N HIS A 56 7.51 9.07 0.67
CA HIS A 56 7.89 9.15 2.09
C HIS A 56 9.30 9.72 2.33
N LEU A 57 10.10 9.99 1.30
CA LEU A 57 11.44 10.55 1.50
C LEU A 57 11.38 11.97 2.11
N PRO A 58 12.27 12.32 3.06
CA PRO A 58 13.39 11.53 3.62
C PRO A 58 13.01 10.67 4.84
N HIS A 59 11.73 10.57 5.18
CA HIS A 59 11.26 9.83 6.35
C HIS A 59 11.43 8.33 6.18
N ARG A 60 11.83 7.64 7.26
CA ARG A 60 11.96 6.17 7.26
C ARG A 60 10.60 5.50 7.42
N ARG A 61 10.25 4.59 6.50
CA ARG A 61 9.10 3.67 6.62
C ARG A 61 9.58 2.24 6.91
N VAL A 62 9.00 1.60 7.93
CA VAL A 62 9.17 0.17 8.20
C VAL A 62 7.79 -0.44 8.38
N MET A 63 7.52 -1.56 7.70
CA MET A 63 6.27 -2.32 7.84
C MET A 63 6.60 -3.80 8.04
N HIS A 64 5.78 -4.49 8.82
CA HIS A 64 5.88 -5.94 9.01
C HIS A 64 4.83 -6.62 8.13
N ARG A 65 5.23 -7.64 7.37
CA ARG A 65 4.33 -8.41 6.51
C ARG A 65 4.41 -9.89 6.89
N ALA A 66 3.25 -10.52 7.05
CA ALA A 66 3.10 -11.95 7.07
C ALA A 66 2.38 -12.40 5.80
N THR A 67 2.73 -13.57 5.29
CA THR A 67 2.09 -14.17 4.12
C THR A 67 1.60 -15.55 4.52
N VAL A 68 0.33 -15.83 4.27
CA VAL A 68 -0.25 -17.16 4.44
C VAL A 68 0.04 -17.94 3.17
N LEU A 69 0.70 -19.09 3.31
CA LEU A 69 0.82 -20.05 2.20
C LEU A 69 -0.56 -20.65 1.96
N GLY A 70 -1.00 -20.65 0.71
CA GLY A 70 -2.31 -21.15 0.32
C GLY A 70 -2.31 -21.81 -1.04
#